data_AF-A0A6G2B7B1-F1
#
_entry.id   AF-A0A6G2B7B1-F1
#
_cell.length_a   1.000
_cell.length_b   1.000
_cell.length_c   1.000
_cell.angle_alpha   90.00
_cell.angle_beta   90.00
_cell.angle_gamma   90.00
#
_symmetry.space_group_name_H-M   'P 1'
#
loop_
_entity.id
_entity.type
_entity.pdbx_description
1 polymer ?
#
loop_
_entity_poly.entity_id
_entity_poly.type
_entity_poly.pdbx_seq_one_letter_code
_entity_poly.pdbx_strand_id
1 'polypeptide(L)'
;MTDRDTRRTGGTRAPETSAGGATGDPVENIEYRIAHLQERLVREEIAELGMRVEVRGGTVLVSGTAPSSECRDTITRIAEEELAGVPVRTDIVVADTTAPDRPEELA
;
A
#
# COMPACT_ATOMS: atom_id res chain seq x y z
N MET A 1 23.37 -17.49 -61.42
CA MET A 1 24.72 -17.78 -60.89
C MET A 1 25.15 -16.62 -60.00
N THR A 2 24.71 -16.59 -58.75
CA THR A 2 25.49 -16.17 -57.58
C THR A 2 24.85 -16.83 -56.37
N ASP A 3 25.73 -17.30 -55.51
CA ASP A 3 25.58 -18.35 -54.52
C ASP A 3 24.98 -17.84 -53.21
N ARG A 4 24.68 -18.79 -52.33
CA ARG A 4 24.35 -18.61 -50.91
C ARG A 4 25.53 -17.90 -50.23
N ASP A 5 25.29 -17.17 -49.15
CA ASP A 5 25.52 -17.76 -47.83
C ASP A 5 25.08 -16.87 -46.67
N THR A 6 24.63 -17.60 -45.67
CA THR A 6 24.23 -17.22 -44.34
C THR A 6 25.39 -16.66 -43.52
N ARG A 7 25.15 -15.58 -42.76
CA ARG A 7 25.87 -15.33 -41.50
C ARG A 7 24.95 -14.87 -40.38
N ARG A 8 24.70 -15.84 -39.51
CA ARG A 8 24.37 -15.76 -38.10
C ARG A 8 25.40 -14.92 -37.33
N THR A 9 24.94 -14.01 -36.49
CA THR A 9 25.56 -13.48 -35.24
C THR A 9 24.47 -12.62 -34.61
N GLY A 10 23.89 -12.93 -33.45
CA GLY A 10 24.56 -13.14 -32.17
C GLY A 10 24.54 -11.80 -31.43
N GLY A 11 23.69 -11.64 -30.41
CA GLY A 11 23.59 -10.39 -29.67
C GLY A 11 22.46 -10.33 -28.65
N THR A 12 22.47 -11.25 -27.68
CA THR A 12 21.78 -11.07 -26.40
C THR A 12 22.18 -9.74 -25.78
N ARG A 13 21.20 -8.93 -25.38
CA ARG A 13 21.23 -8.17 -24.12
C ARG A 13 19.86 -7.56 -23.83
N ALA A 14 19.19 -8.16 -22.84
CA ALA A 14 18.38 -7.39 -21.91
C ALA A 14 19.27 -6.33 -21.25
N PRO A 15 18.72 -5.15 -20.97
CA PRO A 15 18.78 -4.56 -19.65
C PRO A 15 17.43 -4.85 -19.00
N GLU A 16 17.34 -5.83 -18.10
CA GLU A 16 17.56 -5.54 -16.67
C GLU A 16 16.87 -4.24 -16.31
N THR A 17 15.53 -4.27 -16.27
CA THR A 17 14.77 -3.23 -15.58
C THR A 17 15.30 -3.19 -14.17
N SER A 18 15.92 -2.06 -13.89
CA SER A 18 16.66 -1.73 -12.71
C SER A 18 15.73 -1.82 -11.50
N ALA A 19 15.88 -2.87 -10.70
CA ALA A 19 15.51 -2.82 -9.29
C ALA A 19 16.81 -2.62 -8.51
N GLY A 20 17.26 -1.37 -8.53
CA GLY A 20 18.52 -0.95 -7.92
C GLY A 20 18.50 -1.13 -6.41
N GLY A 21 19.64 -1.61 -5.90
CA GLY A 21 20.26 -1.12 -4.67
C GLY A 21 19.46 -1.29 -3.38
N ALA A 22 19.56 -2.46 -2.76
CA ALA A 22 19.22 -2.67 -1.35
C ALA A 22 20.23 -2.00 -0.40
N THR A 23 20.49 -0.70 -0.60
CA THR A 23 21.28 0.16 0.30
C THR A 23 20.61 1.54 0.40
N GLY A 24 19.28 1.57 0.51
CA GLY A 24 18.60 2.75 1.03
C GLY A 24 18.76 2.75 2.55
N ASP A 25 18.96 3.92 3.15
CA ASP A 25 18.87 4.03 4.60
C ASP A 25 17.54 3.41 5.06
N PRO A 26 17.49 2.66 6.18
CA PRO A 26 16.26 2.00 6.62
C PRO A 26 15.10 2.99 6.80
N VAL A 27 15.41 4.27 6.99
CA VAL A 27 14.44 5.38 7.03
C VAL A 27 13.90 5.71 5.63
N GLU A 28 14.75 5.81 4.61
CA GLU A 28 14.32 6.01 3.22
C GLU A 28 13.47 4.82 2.73
N ASN A 29 13.80 3.61 3.19
CA ASN A 29 13.01 2.42 2.91
C ASN A 29 11.59 2.49 3.51
N ILE A 30 11.45 3.06 4.71
CA ILE A 30 10.14 3.26 5.36
C ILE A 30 9.32 4.31 4.62
N GLU A 31 9.91 5.46 4.29
CA GLU A 31 9.22 6.53 3.55
C GLU A 31 8.74 6.02 2.18
N TYR A 32 9.56 5.23 1.48
CA TYR A 32 9.15 4.58 0.24
C TYR A 32 7.96 3.63 0.42
N ARG A 33 8.00 2.77 1.45
CA ARG A 33 6.90 1.84 1.75
C ARG A 33 5.62 2.56 2.14
N ILE A 34 5.72 3.68 2.83
CA ILE A 34 4.56 4.53 3.17
C ILE A 34 3.96 5.16 1.92
N ALA A 35 4.78 5.72 1.03
CA ALA A 35 4.30 6.24 -0.24
C ALA A 35 3.59 5.15 -1.06
N HIS A 36 4.14 3.93 -1.08
CA HIS A 36 3.53 2.80 -1.76
C HIS A 36 2.21 2.37 -1.12
N LEU A 37 2.13 2.33 0.21
CA LEU A 37 0.90 2.06 0.95
C LEU A 37 -0.17 3.11 0.61
N GLN A 38 0.16 4.40 0.62
CA GLN A 38 -0.78 5.47 0.27
C GLN A 38 -1.29 5.32 -1.17
N GLU A 39 -0.41 5.01 -2.13
CA GLU A 39 -0.80 4.76 -3.52
C GLU A 39 -1.76 3.58 -3.65
N ARG A 40 -1.47 2.46 -2.96
CA ARG A 40 -2.35 1.28 -2.96
C ARG A 40 -3.72 1.59 -2.38
N LEU A 41 -3.79 2.32 -1.26
CA LEU A 41 -5.04 2.68 -0.60
C LEU A 41 -5.93 3.57 -1.48
N VAL A 42 -5.34 4.50 -2.23
CA VAL A 42 -6.07 5.32 -3.21
C VAL A 42 -6.57 4.48 -4.38
N ARG A 43 -5.72 3.59 -4.91
CA ARG A 43 -6.05 2.74 -6.06
C ARG A 43 -7.18 1.76 -5.78
N GLU A 44 -7.21 1.19 -4.57
CA GLU A 44 -8.24 0.23 -4.16
C GLU A 44 -9.55 0.91 -3.72
N GLU A 45 -9.64 2.25 -3.80
CA GLU A 45 -10.81 3.06 -3.38
C GLU A 45 -11.22 2.84 -1.91
N ILE A 46 -10.28 2.34 -1.08
CA ILE A 46 -10.53 2.02 0.34
C ILE A 46 -10.25 3.25 1.22
N ALA A 47 -9.39 4.15 0.76
CA ALA A 47 -9.16 5.42 1.42
C ALA A 47 -10.18 6.48 1.00
N GLU A 48 -11.16 6.72 1.87
CA GLU A 48 -11.99 7.92 1.82
C GLU A 48 -11.15 9.18 2.08
N LEU A 49 -11.68 10.35 1.66
CA LEU A 49 -11.10 11.66 1.92
C LEU A 49 -10.89 11.88 3.43
N GLY A 50 -9.71 11.56 3.94
CA GLY A 50 -9.40 11.65 5.37
C GLY A 50 -8.38 10.62 5.87
N MET A 51 -8.11 9.55 5.11
CA MET A 51 -7.05 8.61 5.46
C MET A 51 -5.66 9.23 5.34
N ARG A 52 -4.86 9.05 6.39
CA ARG A 52 -3.51 9.61 6.56
C ARG A 52 -2.58 8.53 7.08
N VAL A 53 -1.34 8.55 6.60
CA VAL A 53 -0.26 7.68 7.06
C VAL A 53 0.92 8.56 7.45
N GLU A 54 1.39 8.46 8.69
CA GLU A 54 2.44 9.32 9.26
C GLU A 54 3.49 8.51 10.04
N VAL A 55 4.76 8.91 9.96
CA VAL A 55 5.82 8.36 10.83
C VAL A 55 5.94 9.20 12.10
N ARG A 56 5.84 8.54 13.26
CA ARG A 56 6.00 9.14 14.58
C ARG A 56 6.98 8.30 15.40
N GLY A 57 8.21 8.81 15.58
CA GLY A 57 9.22 8.16 16.44
C GLY A 57 9.53 6.70 16.06
N GLY A 58 9.52 6.37 14.77
CA GLY A 58 9.74 5.00 14.27
C GLY A 58 8.50 4.09 14.27
N THR A 59 7.34 4.61 14.66
CA THR A 59 6.03 3.95 14.52
C THR A 59 5.26 4.59 13.38
N VAL A 60 4.55 3.81 12.57
CA VAL A 60 3.65 4.33 11.54
C VAL A 60 2.23 4.41 12.10
N LEU A 61 1.65 5.60 12.07
CA LEU A 61 0.25 5.85 12.40
C LEU A 61 -0.58 5.89 11.12
N VAL A 62 -1.57 5.01 11.02
CA VAL A 62 -2.59 5.02 9.98
C VAL A 62 -3.88 5.51 10.62
N SER A 63 -4.40 6.65 10.17
CA SER A 63 -5.59 7.27 10.78
C SER A 63 -6.57 7.77 9.74
N GLY A 64 -7.86 7.82 10.07
CA GLY A 64 -8.89 8.37 9.21
C GLY A 64 -10.23 7.65 9.36
N THR A 65 -11.06 7.76 8.33
CA THR A 65 -12.40 7.16 8.31
C THR A 65 -12.49 6.12 7.21
N ALA A 66 -12.96 4.92 7.55
CA ALA A 66 -13.28 3.85 6.61
C ALA A 66 -14.80 3.74 6.42
N PRO A 67 -15.29 3.36 5.24
CA PRO A 67 -16.73 3.28 4.98
C PRO A 67 -17.42 2.09 5.66
N SER A 68 -16.66 1.06 6.06
CA SER A 68 -17.16 -0.12 6.77
C SER A 68 -16.07 -0.73 7.65
N SER A 69 -16.47 -1.64 8.55
CA SER A 69 -15.51 -2.43 9.35
C SER A 69 -14.63 -3.34 8.48
N GLU A 70 -15.17 -3.88 7.38
CA GLU A 70 -14.42 -4.72 6.44
C GLU A 70 -13.33 -3.91 5.72
N CYS A 71 -13.64 -2.68 5.32
CA CYS A 71 -12.65 -1.77 4.74
C CYS A 71 -11.56 -1.41 5.75
N ARG A 72 -11.93 -1.12 7.01
CA ARG A 72 -10.96 -0.89 8.09
C ARG A 72 -10.02 -2.08 8.30
N ASP A 73 -10.57 -3.29 8.34
CA ASP A 73 -9.80 -4.50 8.58
C ASP A 73 -8.87 -4.79 7.39
N THR A 74 -9.34 -4.52 6.17
CA THR A 74 -8.54 -4.60 4.95
C THR A 74 -7.38 -3.59 4.95
N ILE A 75 -7.64 -2.33 5.31
CA ILE A 75 -6.58 -1.30 5.46
C ILE A 75 -5.55 -1.74 6.49
N THR A 76 -6.00 -2.24 7.63
CA THR A 76 -5.13 -2.70 8.72
C THR A 76 -4.21 -3.82 8.24
N ARG A 77 -4.78 -4.83 7.58
CA ARG A 77 -4.01 -5.95 7.02
C ARG A 77 -2.98 -5.49 6.00
N ILE A 78 -3.37 -4.65 5.04
CA ILE A 78 -2.46 -4.14 4.01
C ILE A 78 -1.32 -3.34 4.64
N ALA A 79 -1.62 -2.50 5.64
CA ALA A 79 -0.61 -1.71 6.33
C ALA A 79 0.38 -2.60 7.10
N GLU A 80 -0.09 -3.65 7.79
CA GLU A 80 0.78 -4.59 8.50
C GLU A 80 1.66 -5.41 7.55
N GLU A 81 1.13 -5.84 6.41
CA GLU A 81 1.87 -6.56 5.37
C GLU A 81 2.95 -5.67 4.74
N GLU A 82 2.56 -4.48 4.28
CA GLU A 82 3.47 -3.53 3.61
C GLU A 82 4.52 -2.97 4.57
N LEU A 83 4.19 -2.80 5.85
CA LEU A 83 5.07 -2.26 6.89
C LEU A 83 5.62 -3.34 7.83
N ALA A 84 5.64 -4.60 7.40
CA ALA A 84 6.25 -5.71 8.14
C ALA A 84 7.63 -5.32 8.74
N GLY A 85 7.79 -5.56 10.04
CA GLY A 85 8.99 -5.18 10.80
C GLY A 85 9.00 -3.75 11.36
N VAL A 86 8.00 -2.93 11.04
CA VAL A 86 7.79 -1.59 11.62
C VAL A 86 6.56 -1.62 12.51
N PRO A 87 6.59 -1.02 13.72
CA PRO A 87 5.39 -0.90 14.54
C PRO A 87 4.32 -0.06 13.81
N VAL A 88 3.12 -0.62 13.65
CA VAL A 88 1.96 0.06 13.07
C VAL A 88 0.92 0.31 14.14
N ARG A 89 0.34 1.51 14.15
CA ARG A 89 -0.82 1.88 14.97
C ARG A 89 -1.94 2.33 14.05
N THR A 90 -3.14 1.80 14.26
CA THR A 90 -4.34 2.15 13.50
C THR A 90 -5.30 2.93 14.38
N ASP A 91 -5.74 4.09 13.90
CA ASP A 91 -6.77 4.94 14.49
C ASP A 91 -7.81 5.25 13.41
N ILE A 92 -8.54 4.21 13.03
CA ILE A 92 -9.47 4.23 11.89
C ILE A 92 -10.89 4.10 12.43
N VAL A 93 -11.69 5.15 12.22
CA VAL A 93 -13.11 5.18 12.58
C VAL A 93 -13.93 4.62 11.43
N VAL A 94 -14.96 3.83 11.71
CA VAL A 94 -15.91 3.40 10.68
C VAL A 94 -17.01 4.46 10.56
N ALA A 95 -17.27 4.94 9.35
CA ALA A 95 -18.43 5.76 9.04
C ALA A 95 -19.70 4.90 9.15
N ASP A 96 -20.13 4.67 10.39
CA ASP A 96 -21.30 3.87 10.69
C ASP A 96 -22.55 4.57 10.11
N THR A 97 -23.14 3.96 9.07
CA THR A 97 -24.48 4.30 8.57
C THR A 97 -25.51 3.24 8.94
N THR A 98 -25.09 2.20 9.66
CA THR A 98 -25.99 1.19 10.21
C THR A 98 -26.85 1.85 11.27
N ALA A 99 -28.17 1.86 11.04
CA ALA A 99 -29.13 2.33 12.04
C ALA A 99 -28.87 1.60 13.36
N PRO A 100 -28.86 2.29 14.52
CA PRO A 100 -28.63 1.63 15.80
C PRO A 100 -29.61 0.46 15.96
N ASP A 101 -29.10 -0.72 16.32
CA ASP A 101 -29.85 -1.98 16.47
C ASP A 101 -30.99 -1.94 17.53
N ARG A 102 -31.27 -0.77 18.10
CA ARG A 102 -32.29 -0.59 19.12
C ARG A 102 -33.53 0.06 18.52
N PRO A 103 -34.69 -0.62 18.46
CA PRO A 103 -35.94 0.11 18.29
C PRO A 103 -36.07 1.06 19.48
N GLU A 104 -36.19 2.37 19.22
CA GLU A 104 -36.55 3.34 20.23
C GLU A 104 -37.89 2.95 20.82
N GLU A 105 -37.90 2.52 22.09
CA GLU A 105 -39.13 2.27 22.84
C GLU A 105 -39.62 3.63 23.36
N LEU A 106 -40.65 4.18 22.70
CA LEU A 106 -41.34 5.38 23.17
C LEU A 106 -42.31 4.97 24.28
N ALA A 107 -41.95 5.29 25.53
CA ALA A 107 -42.81 5.16 26.71
C ALA A 107 -43.67 6.41 26.93
#